data_AF-A0A897N3V6-F1
#
_entry.id   AF-A0A897N3V6-F1
#
_cell.length_a   1.000
_cell.length_b   1.000
_cell.length_c   1.000
_cell.angle_alpha   90.00
_cell.angle_beta   90.00
_cell.angle_gamma   90.00
#
_symmetry.space_group_name_H-M   'P 1'
#
loop_
_entity.id
_entity.type
_entity.pdbx_description
1 polymer ?
#
loop_
_entity_poly.entity_id
_entity_poly.type
_entity_poly.pdbx_seq_one_letter_code
_entity_poly.pdbx_strand_id
1 'polypeptide(L)'
;MGESLYSLLGVREDADPETIRRAYRERASDVHPDVSDAPDATRRFKRLTVARDTLVDEDERARYDRLGLLPEPPVAVRDRRSVRHGRPPRDRGRRDCPAPRFDRVHVNVAAWIGQTAL
;
A
#
# COMPACT_ATOMS: atom_id res chain seq x y z
N MET A 1 -18.00 -19.05 6.85
CA MET A 1 -16.81 -19.60 6.17
C MET A 1 -15.72 -18.56 6.28
N GLY A 2 -14.55 -18.93 6.80
CA GLY A 2 -13.45 -17.99 6.99
C GLY A 2 -13.05 -17.35 5.66
N GLU A 3 -12.86 -16.04 5.66
CA GLU A 3 -12.35 -15.29 4.52
C GLU A 3 -10.94 -15.79 4.16
N SER A 4 -10.80 -16.53 3.05
CA SER A 4 -9.48 -16.95 2.55
C SER A 4 -8.74 -15.75 1.93
N LEU A 5 -7.39 -15.79 1.88
CA LEU A 5 -6.58 -14.74 1.25
C LEU A 5 -6.99 -14.50 -0.22
N TYR A 6 -7.30 -15.59 -0.92
CA TYR A 6 -7.81 -15.58 -2.27
C TYR A 6 -9.16 -14.84 -2.37
N SER A 7 -10.08 -15.10 -1.44
CA SER A 7 -11.39 -14.43 -1.39
C SER A 7 -11.28 -12.94 -1.05
N LEU A 8 -10.31 -12.55 -0.21
CA LEU A 8 -10.06 -11.15 0.13
C LEU A 8 -9.67 -10.32 -1.09
N LEU A 9 -8.80 -10.87 -1.92
CA LEU A 9 -8.36 -10.25 -3.17
C LEU A 9 -9.33 -10.50 -4.33
N GLY A 10 -10.27 -11.45 -4.19
CA GLY A 10 -11.21 -11.85 -5.25
C GLY A 10 -10.53 -12.60 -6.39
N VAL A 11 -9.43 -13.30 -6.11
CA VAL A 11 -8.66 -14.06 -7.09
C VAL A 11 -8.88 -15.56 -6.89
N ARG A 12 -8.60 -16.33 -7.94
CA ARG A 12 -8.60 -17.79 -7.86
C ARG A 12 -7.33 -18.28 -7.15
N GLU A 13 -7.39 -19.50 -6.63
CA GLU A 13 -6.23 -20.18 -6.06
C GLU A 13 -5.13 -20.41 -7.11
N ASP A 14 -5.47 -20.62 -8.38
CA ASP A 14 -4.52 -20.76 -9.49
C ASP A 14 -3.94 -19.43 -10.03
N ALA A 15 -4.25 -18.29 -9.39
CA ALA A 15 -3.83 -16.99 -9.89
C ALA A 15 -2.31 -16.77 -9.84
N ASP A 16 -1.81 -16.16 -10.91
CA ASP A 16 -0.41 -15.78 -11.07
C ASP A 16 -0.05 -14.59 -10.16
N PRO A 17 1.20 -14.48 -9.65
CA PRO A 17 1.65 -13.34 -8.85
C PRO A 17 1.39 -11.97 -9.50
N GLU A 18 1.46 -11.87 -10.82
CA GLU A 18 1.10 -10.62 -11.52
C GLU A 18 -0.40 -10.28 -11.39
N THR A 19 -1.26 -11.29 -11.49
CA THR A 19 -2.71 -11.15 -11.32
C THR A 19 -3.06 -10.72 -9.90
N ILE A 20 -2.39 -11.31 -8.90
CA ILE A 20 -2.52 -10.94 -7.48
C ILE A 20 -2.14 -9.47 -7.26
N ARG A 21 -1.02 -9.01 -7.83
CA ARG A 21 -0.58 -7.60 -7.74
C ARG A 21 -1.55 -6.64 -8.43
N ARG A 22 -2.20 -7.07 -9.52
CA ARG A 22 -3.22 -6.27 -10.21
C ARG A 22 -4.50 -6.19 -9.38
N ALA A 23 -5.03 -7.31 -8.90
CA ALA A 23 -6.22 -7.35 -8.06
C ALA A 23 -6.06 -6.55 -6.76
N TYR A 24 -4.87 -6.61 -6.16
CA TYR A 24 -4.52 -5.78 -5.00
C TYR A 24 -4.66 -4.28 -5.29
N ARG A 25 -4.17 -3.81 -6.45
CA ARG A 25 -4.24 -2.38 -6.82
C ARG A 25 -5.67 -1.89 -6.95
N GLU A 26 -6.52 -2.69 -7.59
CA GLU A 26 -7.95 -2.40 -7.75
C GLU A 26 -8.62 -2.32 -6.38
N ARG A 27 -8.48 -3.36 -5.55
CA ARG A 27 -9.09 -3.39 -4.20
C ARG A 27 -8.52 -2.37 -3.23
N ALA A 28 -7.24 -2.06 -3.33
CA ALA A 28 -6.61 -1.02 -2.51
C ALA A 28 -7.24 0.34 -2.75
N SER A 29 -7.65 0.63 -4.00
CA SER A 29 -8.34 1.88 -4.33
C SER A 29 -9.75 1.96 -3.73
N ASP A 30 -10.48 0.85 -3.65
CA ASP A 30 -11.82 0.80 -3.03
C ASP A 30 -11.80 0.92 -1.50
N VAL A 31 -10.75 0.38 -0.87
CA VAL A 31 -10.66 0.23 0.60
C VAL A 31 -9.75 1.30 1.24
N HIS A 32 -9.26 2.26 0.45
CA HIS A 32 -8.34 3.28 0.95
C HIS A 32 -9.04 4.19 1.97
N PRO A 33 -8.43 4.45 3.14
CA PRO A 33 -9.04 5.28 4.19
C PRO A 33 -9.20 6.76 3.80
N ASP A 34 -8.61 7.19 2.68
CA ASP A 34 -8.76 8.55 2.12
C ASP A 34 -10.01 8.70 1.23
N VAL A 35 -10.55 7.59 0.72
CA VAL A 35 -11.77 7.60 -0.12
C VAL A 35 -12.99 7.01 0.58
N SER A 36 -12.77 6.23 1.65
CA SER A 36 -13.84 5.56 2.39
C SER A 36 -13.71 5.86 3.89
N ASP A 37 -14.71 6.55 4.44
CA ASP A 37 -14.83 6.88 5.87
C ASP A 37 -15.22 5.68 6.76
N ALA A 38 -15.15 4.45 6.24
CA ALA A 38 -15.50 3.27 7.01
C ALA A 38 -14.47 3.03 8.14
N PRO A 39 -14.90 2.82 9.39
CA PRO A 39 -14.00 2.59 10.53
C PRO A 39 -13.16 1.31 10.37
N ASP A 40 -13.61 0.38 9.53
CA ASP A 40 -12.92 -0.87 9.21
C ASP A 40 -12.00 -0.78 7.99
N ALA A 41 -11.94 0.36 7.28
CA ALA A 41 -11.10 0.53 6.08
C ALA A 41 -9.63 0.21 6.37
N THR A 42 -9.11 0.70 7.50
CA THR A 42 -7.74 0.42 7.94
C THR A 42 -7.50 -1.08 8.18
N ARG A 43 -8.46 -1.79 8.80
CA ARG A 43 -8.33 -3.22 9.07
C ARG A 43 -8.40 -4.05 7.80
N ARG A 44 -9.29 -3.71 6.88
CA ARG A 44 -9.42 -4.39 5.58
C ARG A 44 -8.21 -4.14 4.69
N PHE A 45 -7.70 -2.91 4.65
CA PHE A 45 -6.49 -2.56 3.89
C PHE A 45 -5.29 -3.38 4.36
N LYS A 46 -5.06 -3.46 5.68
CA LYS A 46 -3.98 -4.29 6.24
C LYS A 46 -4.11 -5.75 5.84
N ARG A 47 -5.32 -6.31 5.91
CA ARG A 47 -5.59 -7.69 5.47
C ARG A 47 -5.29 -7.90 3.98
N LEU A 48 -5.65 -6.94 3.12
CA LEU A 48 -5.31 -6.98 1.69
C LEU A 48 -3.80 -6.94 1.44
N THR A 49 -3.06 -6.13 2.20
CA THR A 49 -1.60 -6.06 2.08
C THR A 49 -0.95 -7.38 2.46
N VAL A 50 -1.36 -7.97 3.58
CA VAL A 50 -0.89 -9.30 4.01
C VAL A 50 -1.24 -10.36 2.97
N ALA A 51 -2.48 -10.36 2.46
CA ALA A 51 -2.90 -11.31 1.44
C ALA A 51 -2.00 -11.26 0.21
N ARG A 52 -1.67 -10.06 -0.26
CA ARG A 52 -0.78 -9.88 -1.39
C ARG A 52 0.63 -10.39 -1.08
N ASP A 53 1.21 -10.02 0.07
CA ASP A 53 2.57 -10.43 0.44
C ASP A 53 2.72 -11.95 0.49
N THR A 54 1.80 -12.62 1.19
CA THR A 54 1.82 -14.07 1.35
C THR A 54 1.56 -14.81 0.06
N LEU A 55 0.70 -14.30 -0.83
CA LEU A 55 0.40 -14.99 -2.09
C LEU A 55 1.41 -14.70 -3.21
N VAL A 56 2.18 -13.61 -3.11
CA VAL A 56 3.21 -13.27 -4.11
C VAL A 56 4.52 -14.00 -3.89
N ASP A 57 4.80 -14.39 -2.65
CA ASP A 57 5.96 -15.18 -2.26
C ASP A 57 5.59 -16.67 -2.22
N GLU A 58 6.32 -17.48 -2.98
CA GLU A 58 6.05 -18.91 -3.11
C GLU A 58 6.29 -19.69 -1.81
N ASP A 59 7.26 -19.30 -0.98
CA ASP A 59 7.53 -19.97 0.31
C ASP A 59 6.42 -19.63 1.31
N GLU A 60 6.04 -18.35 1.43
CA GLU A 60 4.94 -17.92 2.28
C GLU A 60 3.61 -18.53 1.86
N ARG A 61 3.34 -18.61 0.54
CA ARG A 61 2.15 -19.26 0.00
C ARG A 61 2.13 -20.74 0.36
N ALA A 62 3.23 -21.45 0.16
CA ALA A 62 3.33 -22.86 0.52
C ALA A 62 3.21 -23.09 2.04
N ARG A 63 3.62 -22.13 2.88
CA ARG A 63 3.37 -22.17 4.33
C ARG A 63 1.90 -21.93 4.65
N TYR A 64 1.26 -20.96 4.01
CA TYR A 64 -0.16 -20.67 4.17
C TYR A 64 -1.02 -21.88 3.80
N ASP A 65 -0.75 -22.51 2.66
CA ASP A 65 -1.45 -23.72 2.22
C ASP A 65 -1.23 -24.93 3.17
N ARG A 66 -0.05 -25.03 3.80
CA ARG A 66 0.28 -26.13 4.75
C ARG A 66 -0.25 -25.93 6.16
N LEU A 67 -0.18 -24.70 6.68
CA LEU A 67 -0.53 -24.37 8.07
C LEU A 67 -1.96 -23.84 8.19
N GLY A 68 -2.59 -23.40 7.10
CA GLY A 68 -3.92 -22.78 7.08
C GLY A 68 -4.02 -21.49 7.89
N LEU A 69 -2.88 -20.97 8.39
CA LEU A 69 -2.84 -19.83 9.30
C LEU A 69 -2.51 -18.57 8.52
N LEU A 70 -3.46 -17.65 8.51
CA LEU A 70 -3.23 -16.29 8.05
C LEU A 70 -2.11 -15.66 8.89
N PRO A 71 -1.03 -15.13 8.29
CA PRO A 71 -0.12 -14.29 9.04
C PRO A 71 -0.91 -13.10 9.56
N GLU A 72 -0.90 -12.89 10.88
CA GLU A 72 -1.59 -11.75 11.49
C GLU A 72 -0.99 -10.46 10.94
N PRO A 73 -1.81 -9.46 10.55
CA PRO A 73 -1.29 -8.19 10.05
C PRO A 73 -0.38 -7.57 11.10
N PRO A 74 0.73 -6.92 10.70
CA PRO A 74 1.65 -6.32 11.64
C PRO A 74 0.86 -5.38 12.54
N VAL A 75 0.85 -5.70 13.84
CA VAL A 75 0.17 -4.88 14.83
C VAL A 75 0.80 -3.50 14.70
N ALA A 76 0.00 -2.48 14.42
CA ALA A 76 0.52 -1.12 14.42
C ALA A 76 0.89 -0.82 15.88
N VAL A 77 2.15 -1.08 16.24
CA VAL A 77 2.71 -0.61 17.49
C VAL A 77 2.62 0.91 17.39
N ARG A 78 1.65 1.49 18.11
CA ARG A 78 1.59 2.93 18.31
C ARG A 78 2.85 3.28 19.07
N ASP A 79 3.88 3.69 18.35
CA ASP A 79 5.10 4.23 18.94
C ASP A 79 4.69 5.40 19.86
N ARG A 80 4.83 5.19 21.17
CA ARG A 80 4.41 6.14 22.22
C ARG A 80 5.29 7.41 22.28
N ARG A 81 6.18 7.64 21.30
CA ARG A 81 7.19 8.71 21.34
C ARG A 81 6.74 10.06 20.78
N SER A 82 5.45 10.26 20.52
CA SER A 82 4.91 11.51 19.95
C SER A 82 4.44 12.58 20.97
N VAL A 83 4.69 12.43 22.28
CA VAL A 83 4.33 13.50 23.23
C VAL A 83 5.57 14.32 23.64
N ARG A 84 5.63 15.56 23.11
CA ARG A 84 6.54 16.71 23.37
C ARG A 84 7.59 17.00 22.29
N HIS A 85 7.14 17.47 21.12
CA HIS A 85 7.84 18.58 20.46
C HIS A 85 7.05 19.86 20.77
N GLY A 86 7.51 20.62 21.77
CA GLY A 86 7.03 21.97 22.00
C GLY A 86 7.32 22.81 20.76
N ARG A 87 6.32 23.54 20.26
CA ARG A 87 6.50 24.55 19.22
C ARG A 87 7.56 25.56 19.69
N PRO A 88 8.69 25.76 19.00
CA PRO A 88 9.54 26.91 19.29
C PRO A 88 8.79 28.21 18.93
N PRO A 89 8.99 29.31 19.66
CA PRO A 89 8.33 30.57 19.37
C PRO A 89 8.70 31.08 17.98
N ARG A 90 7.71 31.64 17.28
CA ARG A 90 7.87 32.23 15.95
C ARG A 90 8.73 33.50 16.05
N ASP A 91 9.97 33.41 15.59
CA ASP A 91 10.79 34.59 15.36
C ASP A 91 10.31 35.32 14.10
N ARG A 92 9.80 36.54 14.27
CA ARG A 92 9.45 37.43 13.15
C ARG A 92 10.71 38.18 12.74
N GLY A 93 11.32 37.77 11.63
CA GLY A 93 12.16 38.68 10.85
C GLY A 93 13.36 38.04 10.16
N ARG A 94 13.26 37.90 8.83
CA ARG A 94 14.30 38.19 7.80
C ARG A 94 13.74 37.75 6.45
N ARG A 95 13.28 38.72 5.65
CA ARG A 95 13.98 39.42 4.55
C ARG A 95 13.87 38.66 3.22
N ASP A 96 13.27 39.36 2.27
CA ASP A 96 13.13 39.07 0.86
C ASP A 96 14.28 38.29 0.23
N CYS A 97 13.94 37.13 -0.34
CA CYS A 97 14.74 36.49 -1.38
C CYS A 97 13.88 36.46 -2.67
N PRO A 98 14.31 37.07 -3.78
CA PRO A 98 13.68 36.84 -5.07
C PRO A 98 14.07 35.45 -5.58
N ALA A 99 13.10 34.54 -5.71
CA ALA A 99 13.34 33.21 -6.28
C ALA A 99 13.53 33.30 -7.80
N PRO A 100 14.52 32.60 -8.40
CA PRO A 100 14.53 32.37 -9.84
C PRO A 100 13.45 31.34 -10.22
N ARG A 101 12.71 31.64 -11.29
CA ARG A 101 11.75 30.73 -11.92
C ARG A 101 12.52 29.54 -12.54
N PHE A 102 12.37 28.35 -11.98
CA PHE A 102 12.75 27.13 -12.67
C PHE A 102 11.54 26.54 -13.39
N ASP A 103 11.73 26.37 -14.69
CA ASP A 103 10.80 25.88 -15.67
C ASP A 103 10.46 24.40 -15.41
N ARG A 104 9.18 24.08 -15.57
CA ARG A 104 8.58 22.78 -15.26
C ARG A 104 8.99 21.78 -16.33
N VAL A 105 10.06 21.01 -16.09
CA VAL A 105 10.33 19.82 -16.91
C VAL A 105 9.24 18.80 -16.64
N HIS A 106 8.34 18.67 -17.62
CA HIS A 106 7.34 17.62 -17.73
C HIS A 106 8.08 16.27 -17.85
N VAL A 107 8.09 15.46 -16.80
CA VAL A 107 8.43 14.04 -16.92
C VAL A 107 7.22 13.33 -17.52
N ASN A 108 7.36 12.90 -18.77
CA ASN A 108 6.37 12.15 -19.52
C ASN A 108 6.21 10.74 -18.90
N VAL A 109 5.06 10.48 -18.28
CA VAL A 109 4.59 9.13 -17.91
C VAL A 109 4.14 8.41 -19.18
N ALA A 110 5.09 7.98 -19.99
CA ALA A 110 4.84 7.08 -21.14
C ALA A 110 6.15 6.40 -21.56
N ALA A 111 6.73 5.60 -20.67
CA ALA A 111 7.85 4.73 -21.02
C ALA A 111 7.78 3.43 -20.20
N TRP A 112 6.66 2.72 -20.29
CA TRP A 112 6.55 1.37 -19.72
C TRP A 112 5.42 0.55 -20.35
N ILE A 113 5.47 0.34 -21.67
CA ILE A 113 4.87 -0.85 -22.30
C ILE A 113 5.78 -1.21 -23.48
N GLY A 114 6.44 -2.36 -23.39
CA GLY A 114 7.33 -2.87 -24.42
C GLY A 114 6.57 -3.21 -25.70
N GLN A 115 7.26 -3.06 -26.83
CA GLN A 115 6.84 -3.61 -28.11
C GLN A 115 7.93 -4.57 -28.58
N THR A 116 7.67 -5.85 -28.33
CA THR A 116 8.34 -7.00 -28.91
C THR A 116 7.57 -7.40 -30.15
N ALA A 117 8.23 -7.46 -31.32
CA ALA A 117 8.10 -8.52 -32.33
C ALA A 117 8.69 -8.07 -33.68
N LEU A 118 9.61 -8.92 -34.16
CA LEU A 118 10.16 -9.13 -35.50
C LEU A 118 10.05 -8.04 -36.57
#